data_AF-A0A2D8HS55-F1
#
_entry.id   AF-A0A2D8HS55-F1
#
_cell.length_a   1.000
_cell.length_b   1.000
_cell.length_c   1.000
_cell.angle_alpha   90.00
_cell.angle_beta   90.00
_cell.angle_gamma   90.00
#
_symmetry.space_group_name_H-M   'P 1'
#
loop_
_entity.id
_entity.type
_entity.pdbx_description
1 polymer ?
#
loop_
_entity_poly.entity_id
_entity_poly.type
_entity_poly.pdbx_seq_one_letter_code
_entity_poly.pdbx_strand_id
1 'polypeptide(L)'
;VRAEVGRLTNVRAAEAAKVGNPGPEGSVSKLEFANLNKELYDFCIDLMGPAGLIDYDYTFRRPTELDSTGASKSAQYAFLRVRANSIEGGTSEILKNIIGEQVLGLPGEPRVDKDLPWSKVPRS
;
A
#
# COMPACT_ATOMS: atom_id res chain seq x y z
N VAL A 1 12.75 12.79 -5.13
CA VAL A 1 12.77 12.01 -6.39
C VAL A 1 11.69 10.94 -6.43
N ARG A 2 11.68 9.93 -5.52
CA ARG A 2 10.68 8.84 -5.54
C ARG A 2 9.21 9.28 -5.53
N ALA A 3 8.85 10.26 -4.69
CA ALA A 3 7.50 10.81 -4.66
C ALA A 3 7.05 11.39 -6.01
N GLU A 4 7.96 12.08 -6.71
CA GLU A 4 7.67 12.65 -8.02
C GLU A 4 7.57 11.58 -9.11
N VAL A 5 8.42 10.55 -9.06
CA VAL A 5 8.31 9.38 -9.93
C VAL A 5 6.97 8.67 -9.73
N GLY A 6 6.55 8.47 -8.48
CA GLY A 6 5.25 7.91 -8.15
C GLY A 6 4.09 8.76 -8.67
N ARG A 7 4.16 10.08 -8.50
CA ARG A 7 3.16 11.03 -9.01
C ARG A 7 3.03 10.92 -10.54
N LEU A 8 4.14 10.98 -11.28
CA LEU A 8 4.14 10.87 -12.74
C LEU A 8 3.68 9.49 -13.22
N THR A 9 4.04 8.42 -12.51
CA THR A 9 3.57 7.06 -12.80
C THR A 9 2.05 6.95 -12.66
N ASN A 10 1.48 7.55 -11.61
CA ASN A 10 0.04 7.57 -11.39
C ASN A 10 -0.70 8.43 -12.43
N VAL A 11 -0.12 9.57 -12.84
CA VAL A 11 -0.68 10.37 -13.95
C VAL A 11 -0.72 9.54 -15.23
N ARG A 12 0.38 8.87 -15.58
CA ARG A 12 0.43 7.99 -16.77
C ARG A 12 -0.60 6.85 -16.68
N ALA A 13 -0.74 6.22 -15.52
CA ALA A 13 -1.71 5.15 -15.30
C ALA A 13 -3.16 5.66 -15.46
N ALA A 14 -3.46 6.85 -14.94
CA ALA A 14 -4.77 7.48 -15.09
C ALA A 14 -5.11 7.80 -16.55
N GLU A 15 -4.14 8.27 -17.35
CA GLU A 15 -4.35 8.48 -18.79
C GLU A 15 -4.55 7.17 -19.55
N ALA A 16 -3.75 6.14 -19.24
CA ALA A 16 -3.90 4.82 -19.88
C ALA A 16 -5.28 4.19 -19.59
N ALA A 17 -5.80 4.37 -18.38
CA ALA A 17 -7.13 3.87 -17.98
C ALA A 17 -8.29 4.51 -18.74
N LYS A 18 -8.09 5.67 -19.41
CA LYS A 18 -9.11 6.29 -20.27
C LYS A 18 -9.26 5.58 -21.61
N VAL A 19 -8.21 4.87 -22.07
CA VAL A 19 -8.15 4.25 -23.40
C VAL A 19 -8.56 2.77 -23.36
N GLY A 20 -8.67 2.18 -22.16
CA GLY A 20 -9.07 0.78 -21.98
C GLY A 20 -8.99 0.36 -20.52
N ASN A 21 -9.14 -0.94 -20.27
CA ASN A 21 -9.10 -1.46 -18.92
C ASN A 21 -7.65 -1.42 -18.39
N PRO A 22 -7.36 -0.71 -17.30
CA PRO A 22 -6.03 -0.72 -16.70
C PRO A 22 -5.66 -2.14 -16.23
N GLY A 23 -4.42 -2.55 -16.51
CA GLY A 23 -3.91 -3.87 -16.18
C GLY A 23 -3.31 -3.96 -14.78
N PRO A 24 -2.45 -4.97 -14.53
CA PRO A 24 -1.84 -5.21 -13.21
C PRO A 24 -0.80 -4.15 -12.80
N GLU A 25 -0.50 -3.17 -13.65
CA GLU A 25 0.56 -2.18 -13.44
C GLU A 25 0.29 -1.29 -12.22
N GLY A 26 -0.97 -1.12 -11.81
CA GLY A 26 -1.35 -0.42 -10.59
C GLY A 26 -0.74 -1.04 -9.32
N SER A 27 -0.40 -2.32 -9.36
CA SER A 27 0.28 -3.02 -8.26
C SER A 27 1.66 -2.42 -7.96
N VAL A 28 2.37 -1.93 -8.99
CA VAL A 28 3.67 -1.26 -8.84
C VAL A 28 3.48 0.05 -8.08
N SER A 29 2.56 0.89 -8.53
CA SER A 29 2.25 2.17 -7.88
C SER A 29 1.85 1.98 -6.42
N LYS A 30 1.01 0.98 -6.11
CA LYS A 30 0.53 0.74 -4.75
C LYS A 30 1.63 0.20 -3.84
N LEU A 31 2.47 -0.70 -4.33
CA LEU A 31 3.62 -1.21 -3.58
C LEU A 31 4.60 -0.09 -3.24
N GLU A 32 4.97 0.73 -4.22
CA GLU A 32 5.89 1.84 -4.01
C GLU A 32 5.29 2.93 -3.12
N PHE A 33 3.98 3.21 -3.23
CA PHE A 33 3.27 4.10 -2.31
C PHE A 33 3.38 3.62 -0.86
N ALA A 34 3.18 2.32 -0.61
CA ALA A 34 3.29 1.76 0.73
C ALA A 34 4.72 1.89 1.30
N ASN A 35 5.74 1.64 0.48
CA ASN A 35 7.15 1.76 0.90
C ASN A 35 7.52 3.23 1.16
N LEU A 36 7.23 4.11 0.20
CA LEU A 36 7.55 5.52 0.28
C LEU A 36 6.91 6.19 1.50
N ASN A 37 5.63 5.91 1.78
CA ASN A 37 4.95 6.51 2.92
C ASN A 37 5.53 6.05 4.25
N LYS A 38 5.92 4.78 4.38
CA LYS A 38 6.57 4.31 5.60
C LYS A 38 7.88 5.06 5.83
N GLU A 39 8.74 5.12 4.81
CA GLU A 39 10.02 5.84 4.91
C GLU A 39 9.83 7.34 5.17
N LEU A 40 8.82 7.96 4.54
CA LEU A 40 8.54 9.38 4.71
C LEU A 40 8.15 9.71 6.16
N TYR A 41 7.25 8.94 6.76
CA TYR A 41 6.81 9.22 8.12
C TYR A 41 7.77 8.71 9.18
N ASP A 42 8.58 7.70 8.88
CA ASP A 42 9.74 7.33 9.70
C ASP A 42 10.70 8.53 9.81
N PHE A 43 11.04 9.13 8.66
CA PHE A 43 11.85 10.34 8.61
C PHE A 43 11.21 11.54 9.33
N CYS A 44 9.89 11.71 9.25
CA CYS A 44 9.20 12.75 10.02
C CYS A 44 9.37 12.56 11.54
N ILE A 45 9.26 11.33 12.04
CA ILE A 45 9.45 11.02 13.45
C ILE A 45 10.91 11.25 13.86
N ASP A 46 11.86 10.82 13.05
CA ASP A 46 13.29 11.08 13.28
C ASP A 46 13.61 12.58 13.37
N LEU A 47 13.02 13.38 12.47
CA LEU A 47 13.21 14.84 12.46
C LEU A 47 12.66 15.52 13.72
N MET A 48 11.59 14.98 14.30
CA MET A 48 11.03 15.45 15.57
C MET A 48 11.88 15.05 16.78
N GLY A 49 12.78 14.07 16.63
CA GLY A 49 13.58 13.52 17.71
C GLY A 49 12.71 12.96 18.85
N PRO A 50 13.11 13.11 20.12
CA PRO A 50 12.35 12.58 21.26
C PRO A 50 10.90 13.05 21.34
N ALA A 51 10.58 14.24 20.82
CA ALA A 51 9.22 14.77 20.81
C ALA A 51 8.28 13.96 19.89
N GLY A 52 8.81 13.24 18.91
CA GLY A 52 8.04 12.33 18.05
C GLY A 52 7.47 11.12 18.78
N LEU A 53 7.97 10.81 19.99
CA LEU A 53 7.56 9.63 20.77
C LEU A 53 6.46 9.92 21.80
N ILE A 54 6.17 11.20 22.05
CA ILE A 54 5.29 11.65 23.13
C ILE A 54 4.15 12.53 22.60
N ASP A 55 3.23 12.89 23.50
CA ASP A 55 2.21 13.92 23.32
C ASP A 55 1.21 13.74 22.17
N TYR A 56 1.06 12.52 21.65
CA TYR A 56 -0.05 12.18 20.76
C TYR A 56 -1.21 11.50 21.51
N ASP A 57 -2.43 11.99 21.31
CA ASP A 57 -3.64 11.43 21.91
C ASP A 57 -4.16 10.22 21.13
N TYR A 58 -3.97 9.04 21.71
CA TYR A 58 -4.41 7.74 21.16
C TYR A 58 -5.81 7.31 21.60
N THR A 59 -6.56 8.15 22.31
CA THR A 59 -7.90 7.78 22.78
C THR A 59 -8.77 7.36 21.61
N PHE A 60 -9.35 6.16 21.71
CA PHE A 60 -10.20 5.61 20.66
C PHE A 60 -11.50 6.42 20.55
N ARG A 61 -11.67 7.12 19.43
CA ARG A 61 -12.85 7.94 19.14
C ARG A 61 -13.43 7.58 17.79
N ARG A 62 -14.76 7.68 17.68
CA ARG A 62 -15.43 7.58 16.39
C ARG A 62 -14.94 8.72 15.49
N PRO A 63 -14.41 8.43 14.29
CA PRO A 63 -14.04 9.48 13.35
C PRO A 63 -15.25 10.34 13.00
N THR A 64 -15.09 11.65 13.05
CA THR A 64 -16.10 12.63 12.61
C THR A 64 -15.86 13.09 11.16
N GLU A 65 -14.66 12.86 10.66
CA GLU A 65 -14.22 13.24 9.31
C GLU A 65 -13.56 12.05 8.63
N LEU A 66 -13.65 12.03 7.30
CA LEU A 66 -12.95 11.06 6.46
C LEU A 66 -11.49 11.51 6.29
N ASP A 67 -10.55 10.74 6.83
CA ASP A 67 -9.13 10.86 6.50
C ASP A 67 -8.73 9.74 5.53
N SER A 68 -8.82 10.04 4.23
CA SER A 68 -8.47 9.11 3.16
C SER A 68 -6.97 8.91 3.01
N THR A 69 -6.15 9.79 3.59
CA THR A 69 -4.69 9.81 3.41
C THR A 69 -3.93 9.27 4.62
N GLY A 70 -4.56 9.26 5.80
CA GLY A 70 -3.90 8.99 7.06
C GLY A 70 -3.01 10.12 7.56
N ALA A 71 -2.98 11.26 6.84
CA ALA A 71 -2.03 12.36 7.02
C ALA A 71 -2.66 13.60 7.66
N SER A 72 -3.98 13.66 7.82
CA SER A 72 -4.67 14.88 8.25
C SER A 72 -4.52 15.21 9.74
N LYS A 73 -3.92 14.31 10.52
CA LYS A 73 -3.68 14.47 11.96
C LYS A 73 -2.26 14.95 12.21
N SER A 74 -1.44 14.14 12.88
CA SER A 74 -0.04 14.45 13.16
C SER A 74 0.90 13.46 12.47
N ALA A 75 2.20 13.78 12.44
CA ALA A 75 3.22 12.86 11.97
C ALA A 75 3.25 11.56 12.80
N GLN A 76 3.02 11.62 14.11
CA GLN A 76 2.92 10.43 14.98
C GLN A 76 1.74 9.53 14.58
N TYR A 77 0.56 10.12 14.33
CA TYR A 77 -0.58 9.35 13.82
C TYR A 77 -0.28 8.70 12.48
N ALA A 78 0.23 9.51 11.54
CA ALA A 78 0.50 9.08 10.18
C ALA A 78 1.54 7.96 10.16
N PHE A 79 2.61 8.07 10.94
CA PHE A 79 3.63 7.04 11.13
C PHE A 79 3.02 5.65 11.45
N LEU A 80 2.05 5.61 12.37
CA LEU A 80 1.37 4.36 12.70
C LEU A 80 0.37 3.94 11.62
N ARG A 81 -0.37 4.90 11.05
CA ARG A 81 -1.40 4.63 10.03
C ARG A 81 -0.81 4.07 8.75
N VAL A 82 0.35 4.55 8.30
CA VAL A 82 0.95 4.11 7.02
C VAL A 82 1.47 2.68 7.06
N ARG A 83 1.56 2.05 8.24
CA ARG A 83 1.84 0.61 8.34
C ARG A 83 0.74 -0.24 7.68
N ALA A 84 -0.51 0.23 7.73
CA ALA A 84 -1.62 -0.45 7.07
C ALA A 84 -1.51 -0.43 5.54
N ASN A 85 -0.78 0.53 4.94
CA ASN A 85 -0.64 0.64 3.47
C ASN A 85 -0.01 -0.61 2.84
N SER A 86 0.77 -1.41 3.60
CA SER A 86 1.31 -2.68 3.09
C SER A 86 0.35 -3.86 3.18
N ILE A 87 -0.84 -3.67 3.75
CA ILE A 87 -1.84 -4.72 4.01
C ILE A 87 -3.13 -4.40 3.27
N GLU A 88 -3.65 -3.19 3.45
CA GLU A 88 -4.92 -2.76 2.86
C GLU A 88 -4.82 -2.64 1.34
N GLY A 89 -5.91 -2.93 0.63
CA GLY A 89 -5.92 -2.90 -0.85
C GLY A 89 -4.95 -3.90 -1.49
N GLY A 90 -4.67 -5.02 -0.82
CA GLY A 90 -3.74 -6.07 -1.25
C GLY A 90 -2.42 -5.99 -0.51
N THR A 91 -1.96 -7.10 0.08
CA THR A 91 -0.70 -7.12 0.83
C THR A 91 0.50 -6.91 -0.11
N SER A 92 1.62 -6.43 0.43
CA SER A 92 2.83 -6.18 -0.36
C SER A 92 3.35 -7.44 -1.04
N GLU A 93 3.17 -8.59 -0.40
CA GLU A 93 3.53 -9.92 -0.89
C GLU A 93 2.66 -10.30 -2.10
N ILE A 94 1.34 -10.13 -1.99
CA ILE A 94 0.41 -10.43 -3.10
C ILE A 94 0.68 -9.50 -4.29
N LEU A 95 0.98 -8.22 -4.06
CA LEU A 95 1.32 -7.29 -5.15
C LEU A 95 2.63 -7.68 -5.83
N LYS A 96 3.63 -8.14 -5.08
CA LYS A 96 4.88 -8.66 -5.67
C LYS A 96 4.61 -9.91 -6.52
N ASN A 97 3.72 -10.80 -6.09
CA ASN A 97 3.29 -11.94 -6.90
C ASN A 97 2.60 -11.48 -8.19
N ILE A 98 1.68 -10.50 -8.13
CA ILE A 98 1.02 -9.95 -9.33
C ILE A 98 2.05 -9.34 -10.29
N ILE A 99 3.01 -8.57 -9.77
CA ILE A 99 4.08 -7.99 -10.58
C ILE A 99 4.93 -9.10 -11.22
N GLY A 100 5.33 -10.11 -10.45
CA GLY A 100 6.09 -11.25 -10.96
C GLY A 100 5.34 -12.01 -12.07
N GLU A 101 4.12 -12.44 -11.80
CA GLU A 101 3.34 -13.30 -12.68
C GLU A 101 2.80 -12.56 -13.91
N GLN A 102 2.20 -11.39 -13.71
CA GLN A 102 1.40 -10.73 -14.74
C GLN A 102 2.13 -9.58 -15.45
N VAL A 103 3.10 -8.95 -14.79
CA VAL A 103 3.91 -7.88 -15.42
C VAL A 103 5.19 -8.46 -16.00
N LEU A 104 5.89 -9.32 -15.24
CA LEU A 104 7.19 -9.87 -15.64
C LEU A 104 7.10 -11.26 -16.30
N GLY A 105 5.94 -11.93 -16.27
CA GLY A 105 5.75 -13.26 -16.87
C GLY A 105 6.50 -14.38 -16.15
N LEU A 106 6.84 -14.19 -14.87
CA LEU A 106 7.51 -15.20 -14.06
C LEU A 106 6.53 -16.36 -13.73
N PRO A 107 7.05 -17.58 -13.46
CA PRO A 107 6.23 -18.67 -12.98
C PRO A 107 5.48 -18.29 -11.71
N GLY A 108 4.19 -18.65 -11.65
CA GLY A 108 3.37 -18.35 -10.49
C GLY A 108 3.72 -19.16 -9.25
N GLU A 109 3.32 -18.62 -8.10
CA GLU A 109 3.51 -19.29 -6.82
C GLU A 109 2.84 -20.68 -6.84
N PRO A 110 3.51 -21.75 -6.37
CA PRO A 110 2.92 -23.08 -6.32
C PRO A 110 1.61 -23.07 -5.53
N ARG A 111 0.50 -23.38 -6.22
CA ARG A 111 -0.84 -23.45 -5.64
C ARG A 111 -1.43 -24.82 -5.94
N VAL A 112 -1.74 -25.57 -4.89
CA VAL A 112 -2.34 -26.92 -4.99
C VAL A 112 -3.85 -26.87 -5.23
N ASP A 113 -4.46 -25.69 -5.13
CA ASP A 113 -5.90 -25.46 -5.07
C ASP A 113 -6.42 -24.55 -6.18
N LYS A 114 -5.54 -24.03 -7.05
CA LYS A 114 -5.88 -23.00 -8.06
C LYS A 114 -7.05 -23.39 -8.96
N ASP A 115 -7.14 -24.68 -9.33
CA ASP A 115 -8.16 -25.21 -10.24
C ASP A 115 -9.31 -25.90 -9.48
N LEU A 116 -9.32 -25.82 -8.15
CA LEU A 116 -10.34 -26.42 -7.31
C LEU A 116 -11.41 -25.39 -6.93
N PRO A 117 -12.71 -25.71 -7.04
CA PRO A 117 -13.75 -24.95 -6.37
C PRO A 117 -13.48 -24.85 -4.86
N TRP A 118 -13.85 -23.74 -4.23
CA TRP A 118 -13.64 -23.51 -2.79
C TRP A 118 -14.08 -24.68 -1.89
N SER A 119 -15.17 -25.37 -2.26
CA SER A 119 -15.69 -26.53 -1.53
C SER A 119 -14.76 -27.76 -1.55
N LYS A 120 -13.78 -27.80 -2.46
CA LYS A 120 -12.83 -28.91 -2.64
C LYS A 120 -11.41 -28.56 -2.17
N VAL A 121 -11.18 -27.37 -1.63
CA VAL A 121 -9.87 -26.97 -1.10
C VAL A 121 -9.57 -27.78 0.17
N PRO A 122 -8.42 -28.48 0.27
CA PRO A 122 -8.04 -29.24 1.47
C PRO A 122 -7.99 -28.33 2.70
N ARG A 123 -8.58 -28.79 3.82
CA ARG A 123 -8.55 -28.08 5.10
C ARG A 123 -7.74 -28.90 6.10
N SER A 124 -6.91 -28.22 6.90
CA SER A 124 -6.19 -28.78 8.05
C SER A 124 -7.13 -29.08 9.21
#